data_AF-A0A838U3C6-F1
#
_entry.id   AF-A0A838U3C6-F1
#
_cell.length_a   1.000
_cell.length_b   1.000
_cell.length_c   1.000
_cell.angle_alpha   90.00
_cell.angle_beta   90.00
_cell.angle_gamma   90.00
#
_symmetry.space_group_name_H-M   'P 1'
#
loop_
_entity.id
_entity.type
_entity.pdbx_description
1 polymer ?
#
loop_
_entity_poly.entity_id
_entity_poly.type
_entity_poly.pdbx_seq_one_letter_code
_entity_poly.pdbx_strand_id
1 'polypeptide(L)' 'MVGWSYIVICEKCGYISTEKLSEEKAKDLLHAHVGGPEKCTTGHIKLMKVRT' A
#
# COMPACT_ATOMS: atom_id res chain seq x y z
N MET A 1 1.62 -6.05 -23.52
CA MET A 1 1.80 -6.63 -22.17
C MET A 1 0.92 -5.86 -21.22
N VAL A 2 0.04 -6.53 -20.47
CA VAL A 2 -0.80 -5.85 -19.46
C VAL A 2 0.04 -5.67 -18.21
N GLY A 3 0.42 -4.42 -17.90
CA GLY A 3 1.13 -4.09 -16.68
C GLY A 3 0.16 -4.13 -15.51
N TRP A 4 0.52 -4.81 -14.44
CA TRP A 4 -0.20 -4.72 -13.18
C TRP A 4 0.64 -3.90 -12.21
N SER A 5 -0.01 -2.95 -11.56
CA SER A 5 0.59 -2.16 -10.49
C SER A 5 -0.23 -2.35 -9.21
N TYR A 6 0.34 -1.96 -8.09
CA TYR A 6 -0.29 -2.05 -6.78
C TYR A 6 -0.37 -0.66 -6.16
N ILE A 7 -1.44 -0.41 -5.42
CA ILE A 7 -1.60 0.75 -4.55
C ILE A 7 -1.79 0.27 -3.12
N VAL A 8 -1.26 1.03 -2.16
CA VAL A 8 -1.35 0.74 -0.73
C VAL A 8 -2.41 1.64 -0.13
N ILE A 9 -3.40 1.07 0.56
CA ILE A 9 -4.48 1.81 1.21
C ILE A 9 -4.50 1.44 2.68
N CYS A 10 -4.43 2.42 3.58
CA CYS A 10 -4.61 2.24 5.01
C CYS A 10 -5.99 2.75 5.43
N GLU A 11 -6.88 1.84 5.85
CA GLU A 11 -8.25 2.19 6.24
C GLU A 11 -8.32 2.89 7.61
N LYS A 12 -7.27 2.78 8.43
CA LYS A 12 -7.25 3.40 9.76
C LYS A 12 -6.99 4.90 9.70
N CYS A 13 -5.98 5.32 8.95
CA CYS A 13 -5.61 6.73 8.83
C CYS A 13 -6.05 7.38 7.51
N GLY A 14 -6.63 6.60 6.59
CA GLY A 14 -7.02 7.09 5.27
C GLY A 14 -5.84 7.31 4.32
N TYR A 15 -4.63 6.80 4.64
CA TYR A 15 -3.50 6.88 3.74
C TYR A 15 -3.78 6.10 2.45
N ILE A 16 -3.60 6.73 1.30
CA ILE A 16 -3.71 6.09 -0.01
C ILE A 16 -2.46 6.44 -0.79
N SER A 17 -1.71 5.42 -1.20
CA SER A 17 -0.59 5.61 -2.12
C SER A 17 -1.15 5.96 -3.49
N THR A 18 -0.90 7.19 -3.93
CA THR A 18 -1.32 7.70 -5.24
C THR A 18 -0.43 7.22 -6.37
N GLU A 19 0.71 6.60 -6.05
CA GLU A 19 1.65 6.07 -7.03
C GLU A 19 1.34 4.61 -7.37
N LYS A 20 1.51 4.27 -8.65
CA LYS A 20 1.43 2.91 -9.15
C LYS A 20 2.74 2.18 -8.80
N LEU A 21 2.70 1.38 -7.75
CA LEU A 21 3.87 0.69 -7.24
C LEU A 21 4.01 -0.70 -7.83
N SER A 22 5.25 -1.18 -7.96
CA SER A 22 5.52 -2.61 -8.12
C SER A 22 5.20 -3.34 -6.82
N GLU A 23 4.95 -4.65 -6.88
CA GLU A 23 4.59 -5.45 -5.70
C GLU A 23 5.62 -5.32 -4.56
N GLU A 24 6.91 -5.33 -4.90
CA GLU A 24 8.01 -5.17 -3.94
C GLU A 24 7.96 -3.81 -3.22
N LYS A 25 7.79 -2.72 -3.98
CA LYS A 25 7.66 -1.38 -3.41
C LYS A 25 6.41 -1.24 -2.55
N ALA A 26 5.30 -1.86 -2.95
CA ALA A 26 4.06 -1.81 -2.18
C ALA A 26 4.18 -2.55 -0.84
N LYS A 27 4.90 -3.69 -0.83
CA LYS A 27 5.25 -4.41 0.40
C LYS A 27 6.19 -3.60 1.29
N ASP A 28 7.21 -2.96 0.71
CA ASP A 28 8.16 -2.11 1.46
C ASP A 28 7.45 -0.92 2.13
N LEU A 29 6.58 -0.22 1.37
CA LEU A 29 5.74 0.86 1.90
C LEU A 29 4.80 0.39 3.00
N LEU A 30 4.22 -0.81 2.85
CA LEU A 30 3.38 -1.42 3.88
C LEU A 30 4.21 -1.67 5.15
N HIS A 31 5.40 -2.24 5.06
CA HIS A 31 6.30 -2.45 6.20
C HIS A 31 6.71 -1.12 6.87
N ALA A 32 7.00 -0.08 6.08
CA ALA A 32 7.35 1.24 6.61
C ALA A 32 6.16 1.95 7.28
N HIS A 33 4.95 1.73 6.79
CA HIS A 33 3.73 2.34 7.35
C HIS A 33 3.23 1.60 8.60
N VAL A 34 3.49 0.29 8.70
CA VAL A 34 3.25 -0.50 9.91
C VAL A 34 4.14 0.01 11.05
N GLY A 35 3.54 0.36 12.18
CA GLY A 35 4.27 0.92 13.32
C GLY A 35 4.68 2.39 13.18
N GLY A 36 4.23 3.06 12.12
CA GLY A 36 4.34 4.51 11.98
C GLY A 36 3.56 5.28 13.07
N PRO A 37 3.57 6.63 13.04
CA PRO A 37 3.02 7.49 14.09
C PRO A 37 1.56 7.20 14.44
N GLU A 38 0.79 6.66 13.50
CA GLU A 38 -0.64 6.38 13.65
C GLU A 38 -0.94 4.96 14.18
N LYS A 39 0.11 4.20 14.55
CA LYS A 39 0.03 2.80 15.03
C LYS A 39 -0.81 1.94 14.08
N CYS A 40 -0.57 2.09 12.78
CA CYS A 40 -1.17 1.25 11.76
C CYS A 40 -0.57 -0.15 11.83
N THR A 41 -1.39 -1.17 11.56
CA THR A 41 -0.98 -2.59 11.55
C THR A 41 -1.26 -3.14 10.17
N THR A 42 -0.66 -4.29 9.85
CA THR A 42 -0.87 -4.97 8.56
C THR A 42 -2.35 -5.26 8.27
N GLY A 43 -3.19 -5.43 9.30
CA GLY A 43 -4.64 -5.60 9.14
C GLY A 43 -5.38 -4.35 8.67
N HIS A 44 -4.84 -3.15 8.90
CA HIS A 44 -5.43 -1.90 8.42
C HIS A 44 -5.02 -1.56 6.99
N ILE A 45 -3.99 -2.22 6.46
CA ILE A 45 -3.38 -1.88 5.17
C ILE A 45 -3.79 -2.91 4.13
N LYS A 46 -4.45 -2.46 3.07
CA LYS A 46 -4.86 -3.25 1.92
C LYS A 46 -3.98 -2.94 0.71
N LEU A 47 -3.54 -3.98 0.03
CA LEU A 47 -2.88 -3.90 -1.27
C LEU A 47 -3.94 -4.09 -2.35
N MET A 48 -4.19 -3.04 -3.14
CA MET A 48 -5.08 -3.13 -4.30
C MET A 48 -4.27 -3.26 -5.58
N LYS A 49 -4.67 -4.20 -6.43
CA LYS A 49 -4.05 -4.42 -7.73
C LYS A 49 -4.80 -3.61 -8.79
N VAL A 50 -4.09 -2.72 -9.47
CA VAL A 50 -4.61 -1.85 -10.53
C VAL A 50 -3.96 -2.18 -11.86
N ARG A 51 -4.74 -2.09 -12.94
CA ARG A 51 -4.26 -2.34 -14.30
C ARG A 51 -3.63 -1.05 -14.84
N THR A 52 -2.48 -1.17 -15.48
CA THR A 52 -1.71 -0.07 -16.07
C THR A 52 -1.73 -0.13 -17.58
#